data_AF-A0A8X6H8V7-F1
#
_entry.id   AF-A0A8X6H8V7-F1
#
_cell.length_a   1.000
_cell.length_b   1.000
_cell.length_c   1.000
_cell.angle_alpha   90.00
_cell.angle_beta   90.00
_cell.angle_gamma   90.00
#
_symmetry.space_group_name_H-M   'P 1'
#
loop_
_entity.id
_entity.type
_entity.pdbx_description
1 polymer ?
#
loop_
_entity_poly.entity_id
_entity_poly.type
_entity_poly.pdbx_seq_one_letter_code
_entity_poly.pdbx_strand_id
1 'polypeptide(L)'
;MTTKVPECEPPDYPEWGGYGPRQDFYVAGDVIHYYCDTDTVMGGNFYRRCEDTGDWIGNTPVCDSPSRFAGVNQTTTAEPEEDNGADRAVDNLRGSCTSTNAETGNSWVGILETPGQLFRVMVFLPKVNVAYEVLMIKRNGAELSCGSKVGFVDNLNWEFHNCPEPNNTDVIGVRIRSLSSVPLQLCEVVAHTLTTPTCVDPHVRIENGRLQLNRKTASLVCDTGYSRSPANRLECVRTGVWNRKSLYCLGKIFLHRKV
;
A
#
# COMPACT_ATOMS: atom_id res chain seq x y z
N MET A 1 10.65 12.30 45.49
CA MET A 1 9.88 12.63 44.27
C MET A 1 9.97 11.42 43.37
N THR A 2 8.86 10.72 43.14
CA THR A 2 8.79 9.66 42.14
C THR A 2 8.69 10.31 40.78
N THR A 3 9.78 10.31 40.01
CA THR A 3 9.78 10.69 38.60
C THR A 3 8.87 9.73 37.85
N LYS A 4 7.72 10.22 37.37
CA LYS A 4 6.85 9.44 36.49
C LYS A 4 7.64 9.18 35.21
N VAL A 5 7.93 7.92 34.91
CA VAL A 5 8.61 7.55 33.67
C VAL A 5 7.68 7.95 32.52
N PRO A 6 8.15 8.68 31.50
CA PRO A 6 7.34 9.00 30.34
C PRO A 6 6.89 7.72 29.62
N GLU A 7 5.59 7.65 29.34
CA GLU A 7 4.93 6.51 28.70
C GLU A 7 4.45 6.97 27.32
N CYS A 8 4.61 6.12 26.31
CA CYS A 8 4.00 6.36 25.01
C CYS A 8 2.55 5.88 25.02
N GLU A 9 1.65 6.75 24.58
CA GLU A 9 0.25 6.40 24.34
C GLU A 9 0.13 5.43 23.15
N PRO A 10 -0.96 4.65 23.05
CA PRO A 10 -1.23 3.82 21.89
C PRO A 10 -1.16 4.65 20.59
N PRO A 11 -0.32 4.25 19.61
CA PRO A 11 -0.13 5.08 18.43
C PRO A 11 -1.31 5.02 17.46
N ASP A 12 -1.31 5.97 16.53
CA ASP A 12 -2.13 5.95 15.32
C ASP A 12 -1.84 4.70 14.48
N TYR A 13 -2.74 4.39 13.56
CA TYR A 13 -2.70 3.14 12.80
C TYR A 13 -3.23 3.28 11.37
N PRO A 14 -2.77 2.43 10.42
CA PRO A 14 -3.25 2.48 9.05
C PRO A 14 -4.72 2.06 8.93
N GLU A 15 -5.42 2.63 7.95
CA GLU A 15 -6.62 2.03 7.36
C GLU A 15 -6.24 0.73 6.67
N TRP A 16 -7.05 -0.33 6.86
CA TRP A 16 -6.74 -1.70 6.42
C TRP A 16 -5.47 -2.26 7.03
N GLY A 17 -5.29 -2.08 8.34
CA GLY A 17 -4.18 -2.66 9.05
C GLY A 17 -4.21 -2.37 10.53
N GLY A 18 -3.10 -2.64 11.19
CA GLY A 18 -2.96 -2.45 12.62
C GLY A 18 -1.51 -2.52 13.07
N TYR A 19 -1.32 -2.75 14.36
CA TYR A 19 -0.03 -2.99 14.96
C TYR A 19 -0.14 -3.95 16.14
N GLY A 20 0.99 -4.55 16.49
CA GLY A 20 1.15 -5.39 17.67
C GLY A 20 2.55 -5.26 18.30
N PRO A 21 2.70 -5.58 19.60
CA PRO A 21 1.62 -5.94 20.52
C PRO A 21 0.71 -4.74 20.84
N ARG A 22 -0.54 -5.01 21.24
CA ARG A 22 -1.50 -3.99 21.70
C ARG A 22 -1.42 -3.88 23.22
N GLN A 23 -1.20 -2.67 23.71
CA GLN A 23 -1.14 -2.32 25.12
C GLN A 23 -1.81 -0.96 25.35
N ASP A 24 -2.22 -0.70 26.59
CA ASP A 24 -2.83 0.57 27.00
C ASP A 24 -1.79 1.70 27.09
N PHE A 25 -0.53 1.35 27.35
CA PHE A 25 0.63 2.24 27.37
C PHE A 25 1.91 1.44 27.08
N TYR A 26 2.96 2.12 26.66
CA TYR A 26 4.26 1.52 26.33
C TYR A 26 5.36 2.28 27.06
N VAL A 27 6.39 1.56 27.50
CA VAL A 27 7.54 2.16 28.16
C VAL A 27 8.68 2.37 27.18
N ALA A 28 9.61 3.25 27.54
CA ALA A 28 10.76 3.53 26.69
C ALA A 28 11.53 2.25 26.33
N GLY A 29 11.84 2.10 25.04
CA GLY A 29 12.47 0.90 24.47
C GLY A 29 11.48 -0.12 23.89
N ASP A 30 10.19 -0.05 24.24
CA ASP A 30 9.17 -0.93 23.64
C ASP A 30 9.07 -0.72 22.13
N VAL A 31 8.89 -1.82 21.39
CA VAL A 31 8.80 -1.82 19.93
C VAL A 31 7.47 -2.43 19.50
N ILE A 32 6.75 -1.72 18.64
CA ILE A 32 5.58 -2.24 17.95
C ILE A 32 5.89 -2.46 16.47
N HIS A 33 5.18 -3.41 15.88
CA HIS A 33 5.23 -3.71 14.46
C HIS A 33 3.87 -3.47 13.86
N TYR A 34 3.83 -2.69 12.79
CA TYR A 34 2.63 -2.51 12.00
C TYR A 34 2.42 -3.72 11.08
N TYR A 35 1.17 -3.90 10.65
CA TYR A 35 0.81 -4.83 9.60
C TYR A 35 -0.32 -4.23 8.76
N CYS A 36 -0.44 -4.74 7.54
CA CYS A 36 -1.54 -4.43 6.64
C CYS A 36 -2.44 -5.66 6.50
N ASP A 37 -3.74 -5.43 6.35
CA ASP A 37 -4.72 -6.46 6.03
C ASP A 37 -4.39 -7.05 4.65
N THR A 38 -4.87 -8.26 4.38
CA THR A 38 -4.50 -9.04 3.19
C THR A 38 -4.65 -8.24 1.90
N ASP A 39 -3.67 -8.36 1.01
CA ASP A 39 -3.59 -7.70 -0.32
C ASP A 39 -3.33 -6.18 -0.32
N THR A 40 -3.20 -5.56 0.85
CA THR A 40 -2.66 -4.20 0.96
C THR A 40 -1.20 -4.24 1.39
N VAL A 41 -0.45 -3.21 1.02
CA VAL A 41 0.99 -3.20 1.29
C VAL A 41 1.41 -1.93 1.99
N MET A 42 2.29 -2.09 2.96
CA MET A 42 2.76 -1.00 3.78
C MET A 42 3.64 -0.03 3.01
N GLY A 43 3.32 1.25 3.12
CA GLY A 43 4.19 2.36 2.77
C GLY A 43 4.79 2.97 4.02
N GLY A 44 6.13 2.97 4.13
CA GLY A 44 6.87 3.56 5.25
C GLY A 44 7.62 2.54 6.11
N ASN A 45 8.07 2.96 7.30
CA ASN A 45 8.76 2.09 8.26
C ASN A 45 7.73 1.19 8.97
N PHE A 46 8.02 -0.10 9.08
CA PHE A 46 7.08 -1.12 9.57
C PHE A 46 7.13 -1.33 11.08
N TYR A 47 7.96 -0.57 11.79
CA TYR A 47 8.05 -0.60 13.24
C TYR A 47 8.19 0.81 13.81
N ARG A 48 7.78 0.97 15.08
CA ARG A 48 8.04 2.17 15.88
C ARG A 48 8.52 1.74 17.26
N ARG A 49 9.36 2.58 17.86
CA ARG A 49 9.94 2.39 19.20
C ARG A 49 9.56 3.58 20.08
N CYS A 50 9.15 3.29 21.31
CA CYS A 50 8.87 4.32 22.32
C CYS A 50 10.19 4.91 22.83
N GLU A 51 10.31 6.23 22.84
CA GLU A 51 11.48 6.94 23.35
C GLU A 51 11.31 7.34 24.82
N ASP A 52 12.43 7.67 25.47
CA ASP A 52 12.47 8.14 26.86
C ASP A 52 11.67 9.44 27.08
N THR A 53 11.28 10.13 26.00
CA THR A 53 10.44 11.34 26.03
C THR A 53 8.95 11.02 26.16
N GLY A 54 8.54 9.76 25.97
CA GLY A 54 7.13 9.36 25.86
C GLY A 54 6.54 9.56 24.46
N ASP A 55 7.39 9.74 23.44
CA ASP A 55 6.99 9.84 22.04
C ASP A 55 7.48 8.63 21.22
N TRP A 56 6.80 8.36 20.11
CA TRP A 56 7.18 7.30 19.18
C TRP A 56 8.10 7.83 18.08
N ILE A 57 9.19 7.11 17.79
CA ILE A 57 10.04 7.45 16.63
C ILE A 57 9.28 7.33 15.31
N GLY A 58 9.66 8.16 14.34
CA GLY A 58 9.21 8.07 12.95
C GLY A 58 7.73 8.43 12.75
N ASN A 59 7.15 7.91 11.66
CA ASN A 59 5.78 8.19 11.24
C ASN A 59 4.95 6.91 11.31
N THR A 60 3.67 7.05 11.61
CA THR A 60 2.69 5.98 11.40
C THR A 60 2.66 5.63 9.90
N PRO A 61 2.87 4.35 9.53
CA PRO A 61 2.79 3.94 8.14
C PRO A 61 1.35 3.91 7.66
N VAL A 62 1.17 3.84 6.35
CA VAL A 62 -0.14 3.67 5.70
C VAL A 62 -0.15 2.37 4.91
N CYS A 63 -1.31 1.72 4.80
CA CYS A 63 -1.50 0.59 3.91
C CYS A 63 -2.03 1.13 2.58
N ASP A 64 -1.23 0.98 1.52
CA ASP A 64 -1.60 1.38 0.18
C ASP A 64 -2.35 0.22 -0.48
N SER A 65 -3.55 0.50 -0.97
CA SER A 65 -4.30 -0.46 -1.77
C SER A 65 -3.70 -0.59 -3.18
N PRO A 66 -3.91 -1.74 -3.84
CA PRO A 66 -3.60 -1.90 -5.25
C PRO A 66 -4.29 -0.84 -6.12
N SER A 67 -3.55 -0.32 -7.09
CA SER A 67 -4.09 0.48 -8.18
C SER A 67 -4.81 -0.42 -9.18
N ARG A 68 -5.92 0.05 -9.70
CA ARG A 68 -6.70 -0.66 -10.72
C ARG A 68 -6.15 -0.43 -12.12
N PHE A 69 -6.26 -1.44 -12.96
CA PHE A 69 -6.05 -1.31 -14.39
C PHE A 69 -7.40 -1.05 -15.09
N ALA A 70 -7.47 -0.01 -15.92
CA ALA A 70 -8.64 0.28 -16.75
C ALA A 70 -8.80 -0.71 -17.91
N GLY A 71 -7.70 -1.35 -18.31
CA GLY A 71 -7.67 -2.37 -19.35
C GLY A 71 -6.32 -3.06 -19.39
N VAL A 72 -6.33 -4.32 -19.81
CA VAL A 72 -5.14 -5.15 -19.96
C VAL A 72 -5.15 -5.83 -21.32
N ASN A 73 -3.97 -6.09 -21.86
CA ASN A 73 -3.81 -6.79 -23.13
C ASN A 73 -2.45 -7.50 -23.19
N GLN A 74 -2.27 -8.40 -24.14
CA GLN A 74 -1.00 -9.06 -24.42
C GLN A 74 -0.70 -9.10 -25.91
N THR A 75 0.58 -9.17 -26.27
CA THR A 75 1.02 -9.19 -27.68
C THR A 75 0.49 -10.42 -28.43
N THR A 76 0.46 -11.56 -27.75
CA THR A 76 -0.09 -12.83 -28.25
C THR A 76 -0.73 -13.58 -27.08
N THR A 77 -1.72 -14.42 -27.38
CA THR A 77 -2.35 -15.32 -26.41
C THR A 77 -2.10 -16.76 -26.81
N ALA A 78 -1.70 -17.60 -25.86
CA ALA A 78 -1.60 -19.05 -26.07
C ALA A 78 -2.98 -19.70 -26.15
N GLU A 79 -3.11 -20.76 -26.92
CA GLU A 79 -4.35 -21.54 -26.99
C GLU A 79 -4.51 -22.47 -25.76
N PRO A 80 -5.74 -22.66 -25.24
CA PRO A 80 -6.97 -21.98 -25.66
C PRO A 80 -7.02 -20.53 -25.14
N GLU A 81 -7.45 -19.59 -25.98
CA GLU A 81 -7.46 -18.16 -25.63
C GLU A 81 -8.31 -17.85 -24.38
N GLU A 82 -9.41 -18.57 -24.18
CA GLU A 82 -10.31 -18.39 -23.02
C GLU A 82 -9.64 -18.65 -21.66
N ASP A 83 -8.63 -19.52 -21.62
CA ASP A 83 -7.91 -19.86 -20.39
C ASP A 83 -6.65 -19.00 -20.18
N ASN A 84 -6.11 -18.39 -21.25
CA ASN A 84 -4.80 -17.73 -21.23
C ASN A 84 -4.86 -16.22 -21.47
N GLY A 85 -6.07 -15.64 -21.55
CA GLY A 85 -6.31 -14.22 -21.77
C GLY A 85 -5.56 -13.31 -20.79
N ALA A 86 -5.28 -12.07 -21.21
CA ALA A 86 -4.51 -11.11 -20.41
C ALA A 86 -5.20 -10.71 -19.08
N ASP A 87 -6.52 -10.86 -19.00
CA ASP A 87 -7.35 -10.60 -17.83
C ASP A 87 -7.09 -11.57 -16.67
N ARG A 88 -6.55 -12.76 -16.94
CA ARG A 88 -6.18 -13.73 -15.90
C ARG A 88 -5.11 -13.22 -14.94
N ALA A 89 -4.30 -12.25 -15.35
CA ALA A 89 -3.30 -11.62 -14.48
C ALA A 89 -3.90 -10.59 -13.51
N VAL A 90 -5.19 -10.26 -13.62
CA VAL A 90 -5.84 -9.23 -12.80
C VAL A 90 -7.22 -9.69 -12.28
N ASP A 91 -7.47 -10.99 -12.30
CA ASP A 91 -8.73 -11.59 -11.87
C ASP A 91 -8.79 -11.87 -10.34
N ASN A 92 -7.70 -11.57 -9.61
CA ASN A 92 -7.51 -11.86 -8.18
C ASN A 92 -7.48 -13.37 -7.85
N LEU A 93 -7.23 -14.23 -8.85
CA LEU A 93 -7.11 -15.67 -8.69
C LEU A 93 -5.69 -16.11 -9.00
N ARG A 94 -4.83 -16.16 -7.98
CA ARG A 94 -3.41 -16.58 -8.10
C ARG A 94 -3.16 -17.98 -8.69
N GLY A 95 -4.19 -18.80 -8.86
CA GLY A 95 -4.12 -20.11 -9.53
C GLY A 95 -4.47 -20.07 -11.03
N SER A 96 -4.95 -18.92 -11.50
CA SER A 96 -5.27 -18.57 -12.89
C SER A 96 -4.08 -17.78 -13.45
N CYS A 97 -3.64 -18.06 -14.68
CA CYS A 97 -2.50 -17.35 -15.24
C CYS A 97 -2.72 -17.01 -16.72
N THR A 98 -2.24 -15.84 -17.12
CA THR A 98 -2.12 -15.50 -18.55
C THR A 98 -0.98 -16.32 -19.14
N SER A 99 -1.01 -16.55 -20.45
CA SER A 99 0.12 -17.13 -21.17
C SER A 99 0.21 -16.56 -22.58
N THR A 100 1.38 -16.07 -22.95
CA THR A 100 1.67 -15.68 -24.34
C THR A 100 2.11 -16.88 -25.18
N ASN A 101 2.24 -16.71 -26.49
CA ASN A 101 2.98 -17.66 -27.31
C ASN A 101 4.47 -17.68 -26.95
N ALA A 102 5.17 -18.75 -27.33
CA ALA A 102 6.59 -18.96 -27.07
C ALA A 102 7.46 -18.11 -28.01
N GLU A 103 7.62 -16.82 -27.68
CA GLU A 103 8.41 -15.87 -28.47
C GLU A 103 9.01 -14.77 -27.58
N THR A 104 10.28 -14.44 -27.85
CA THR A 104 10.99 -13.36 -27.14
C THR A 104 10.36 -12.00 -27.46
N GLY A 105 10.21 -11.15 -26.46
CA GLY A 105 9.67 -9.80 -26.64
C GLY A 105 8.14 -9.72 -26.57
N ASN A 106 7.44 -10.86 -26.51
CA ASN A 106 6.02 -10.88 -26.13
C ASN A 106 5.82 -10.13 -24.81
N SER A 107 4.71 -9.41 -24.71
CA SER A 107 4.47 -8.57 -23.54
C SER A 107 3.03 -8.61 -23.08
N TRP A 108 2.86 -8.46 -21.77
CA TRP A 108 1.60 -8.11 -21.14
C TRP A 108 1.62 -6.61 -20.81
N VAL A 109 0.48 -5.94 -20.98
CA VAL A 109 0.33 -4.50 -20.74
C VAL A 109 -0.92 -4.26 -19.92
N GLY A 110 -0.78 -3.49 -18.84
CA GLY A 110 -1.90 -2.95 -18.08
C GLY A 110 -1.88 -1.43 -18.08
N ILE A 111 -3.00 -0.80 -18.44
CA ILE A 111 -3.17 0.65 -18.38
C ILE A 111 -3.81 1.01 -17.04
N LEU A 112 -3.17 1.90 -16.28
CA LEU A 112 -3.64 2.31 -14.97
C LEU A 112 -4.92 3.15 -15.11
N GLU A 113 -5.94 2.84 -14.31
CA GLU A 113 -7.17 3.63 -14.24
C GLU A 113 -6.88 5.06 -13.75
N THR A 114 -6.00 5.17 -12.76
CA THR A 114 -5.50 6.48 -12.27
C THR A 114 -3.99 6.55 -12.42
N PRO A 115 -3.48 7.29 -13.42
CA PRO A 115 -2.06 7.59 -13.56
C PRO A 115 -1.49 8.28 -12.32
N GLY A 116 -0.21 8.06 -12.03
CA GLY A 116 0.42 8.63 -10.85
C GLY A 116 1.89 8.26 -10.72
N GLN A 117 2.38 8.29 -9.50
CA GLN A 117 3.72 7.81 -9.19
C GLN A 117 3.69 6.31 -8.90
N LEU A 118 4.15 5.49 -9.85
CA LEU A 118 4.19 4.03 -9.71
C LEU A 118 5.42 3.63 -8.90
N PHE A 119 5.28 3.30 -7.62
CA PHE A 119 6.44 2.99 -6.77
C PHE A 119 6.74 1.49 -6.68
N ARG A 120 5.75 0.64 -6.99
CA ARG A 120 5.94 -0.82 -6.95
C ARG A 120 5.01 -1.56 -7.90
N VAL A 121 5.53 -2.61 -8.52
CA VAL A 121 4.79 -3.66 -9.22
C VAL A 121 5.10 -4.99 -8.56
N MET A 122 4.08 -5.78 -8.31
CA MET A 122 4.17 -7.13 -7.75
C MET A 122 3.66 -8.11 -8.78
N VAL A 123 4.40 -9.20 -8.97
CA VAL A 123 4.06 -10.24 -9.96
C VAL A 123 4.04 -11.59 -9.25
N PHE A 124 2.88 -12.25 -9.25
CA PHE A 124 2.73 -13.62 -8.81
C PHE A 124 2.95 -14.56 -9.98
N LEU A 125 3.84 -15.53 -9.81
CA LEU A 125 4.32 -16.40 -10.89
C LEU A 125 4.00 -17.86 -10.61
N PRO A 126 3.75 -18.68 -11.65
CA PRO A 126 3.70 -20.11 -11.49
C PRO A 126 5.11 -20.67 -11.29
N LYS A 127 5.20 -21.96 -10.95
CA LYS A 127 6.49 -22.66 -10.81
C LYS A 127 7.12 -22.94 -12.17
N VAL A 128 7.79 -21.94 -12.75
CA VAL A 128 8.40 -22.02 -14.08
C VAL A 128 9.72 -21.27 -14.14
N ASN A 129 10.49 -21.52 -15.21
CA ASN A 129 11.60 -20.63 -15.56
C ASN A 129 11.04 -19.34 -16.14
N VAL A 130 11.47 -18.21 -15.58
CA VAL A 130 11.03 -16.89 -16.03
C VAL A 130 12.23 -16.06 -16.47
N ALA A 131 12.01 -15.25 -17.50
CA ALA A 131 12.92 -14.21 -17.92
C ALA A 131 12.07 -13.04 -18.44
N TYR A 132 11.90 -12.00 -17.64
CA TYR A 132 11.10 -10.83 -18.01
C TYR A 132 11.66 -9.53 -17.44
N GLU A 133 11.24 -8.41 -18.01
CA GLU A 133 11.49 -7.06 -17.53
C GLU A 133 10.17 -6.35 -17.27
N VAL A 134 10.07 -5.63 -16.14
CA VAL A 134 8.95 -4.76 -15.82
C VAL A 134 9.29 -3.33 -16.22
N LEU A 135 8.44 -2.72 -17.01
CA LEU A 135 8.61 -1.38 -17.58
C LEU A 135 7.43 -0.49 -17.17
N MET A 136 7.73 0.73 -16.77
CA MET A 136 6.77 1.81 -16.60
C MET A 136 6.50 2.45 -17.95
N ILE A 137 5.22 2.57 -18.32
CA ILE A 137 4.82 3.34 -19.50
C ILE A 137 4.53 4.77 -19.03
N LYS A 138 5.37 5.71 -19.45
CA LYS A 138 5.23 7.13 -19.12
C LYS A 138 4.25 7.82 -20.05
N ARG A 139 3.59 8.88 -19.58
CA ARG A 139 2.65 9.69 -20.38
C ARG A 139 3.28 10.27 -21.66
N ASN A 140 4.57 10.53 -21.66
CA ASN A 140 5.32 11.04 -22.83
C ASN A 140 5.74 9.94 -23.83
N GLY A 141 5.32 8.68 -23.62
CA GLY A 141 5.67 7.53 -24.45
C GLY A 141 6.99 6.85 -24.09
N ALA A 142 7.75 7.37 -23.12
CA ALA A 142 8.97 6.69 -22.66
C ALA A 142 8.64 5.41 -21.88
N GLU A 143 9.46 4.38 -22.05
CA GLU A 143 9.41 3.16 -21.23
C GLU A 143 10.67 3.08 -20.36
N LEU A 144 10.48 2.92 -19.05
CA LEU A 144 11.58 2.91 -18.07
C LEU A 144 11.50 1.67 -17.18
N SER A 145 12.64 1.04 -16.90
CA SER A 145 12.68 -0.22 -16.16
C SER A 145 12.40 -0.04 -14.66
N CYS A 146 11.58 -0.93 -14.09
CA CYS A 146 11.44 -1.17 -12.65
C CYS A 146 12.30 -2.37 -12.19
N GLY A 147 13.03 -3.02 -13.11
CA GLY A 147 13.81 -4.22 -12.86
C GLY A 147 13.40 -5.40 -13.73
N SER A 148 14.18 -6.47 -13.61
CA SER A 148 13.96 -7.72 -14.34
C SER A 148 14.10 -8.92 -13.41
N LYS A 149 13.51 -10.04 -13.81
CA LYS A 149 13.66 -11.33 -13.15
C LYS A 149 14.11 -12.35 -14.18
N VAL A 150 15.19 -13.06 -13.87
CA VAL A 150 15.68 -14.20 -14.64
C VAL A 150 16.00 -15.34 -13.68
N GLY A 151 15.44 -16.52 -13.92
CA GLY A 151 15.73 -17.71 -13.14
C GLY A 151 14.52 -18.63 -12.95
N PHE A 152 14.71 -19.68 -12.17
CA PHE A 152 13.65 -20.61 -11.81
C PHE A 152 12.86 -20.08 -10.60
N VAL A 153 11.54 -20.08 -10.69
CA VAL A 153 10.64 -19.81 -9.57
C VAL A 153 10.24 -21.16 -8.96
N ASP A 154 10.84 -21.50 -7.82
CA ASP A 154 10.67 -22.80 -7.16
C ASP A 154 9.43 -22.88 -6.25
N ASN A 155 8.94 -21.72 -5.82
CA ASN A 155 7.82 -21.56 -4.91
C ASN A 155 6.81 -20.54 -5.46
N LEU A 156 5.52 -20.78 -5.18
CA LEU A 156 4.47 -19.82 -5.50
C LEU A 156 4.64 -18.61 -4.58
N ASN A 157 5.21 -17.53 -5.12
CA ASN A 157 5.52 -16.35 -4.33
C ASN A 157 5.38 -15.07 -5.16
N TRP A 158 5.28 -13.94 -4.46
CA TRP A 158 5.31 -12.63 -5.06
C TRP A 158 6.74 -12.21 -5.38
N GLU A 159 6.97 -11.79 -6.62
CA GLU A 159 8.17 -11.05 -7.02
C GLU A 159 7.88 -9.54 -6.95
N PHE A 160 8.76 -8.79 -6.30
CA PHE A 160 8.57 -7.36 -6.04
C PHE A 160 9.53 -6.55 -6.90
N HIS A 161 8.97 -5.62 -7.68
CA HIS A 161 9.72 -4.68 -8.52
C HIS A 161 9.49 -3.27 -8.02
N ASN A 162 10.48 -2.69 -7.36
CA ASN A 162 10.42 -1.31 -6.87
C ASN A 162 10.88 -0.36 -7.97
N CYS A 163 9.98 0.52 -8.39
CA CYS A 163 10.22 1.40 -9.53
C CYS A 163 11.02 2.64 -9.10
N PRO A 164 12.13 2.97 -9.78
CA PRO A 164 13.10 3.94 -9.30
C PRO A 164 12.60 5.39 -9.34
N GLU A 165 12.78 6.10 -8.22
CA GLU A 165 12.65 7.56 -8.13
C GLU A 165 13.88 8.28 -8.73
N PRO A 166 13.73 9.50 -9.26
CA PRO A 166 12.50 10.30 -9.37
C PRO A 166 11.66 10.01 -10.62
N ASN A 167 12.07 9.03 -11.43
CA ASN A 167 11.52 8.83 -12.78
C ASN A 167 10.17 8.11 -12.82
N ASN A 168 9.67 7.69 -11.67
CA ASN A 168 8.46 6.89 -11.52
C ASN A 168 7.16 7.69 -11.42
N THR A 169 7.19 9.01 -11.63
CA THR A 169 5.99 9.88 -11.74
C THR A 169 5.34 9.80 -13.12
N ASP A 170 4.14 10.37 -13.33
CA ASP A 170 3.49 10.45 -14.64
C ASP A 170 3.37 9.11 -15.40
N VAL A 171 3.31 8.01 -14.66
CA VAL A 171 3.17 6.66 -15.20
C VAL A 171 1.70 6.40 -15.48
N ILE A 172 1.42 5.94 -16.70
CA ILE A 172 0.07 5.65 -17.19
C ILE A 172 -0.19 4.15 -17.32
N GLY A 173 0.84 3.31 -17.24
CA GLY A 173 0.69 1.87 -17.38
C GLY A 173 1.95 1.10 -17.03
N VAL A 174 1.83 -0.22 -17.05
CA VAL A 174 2.89 -1.18 -16.81
C VAL A 174 2.98 -2.10 -18.02
N ARG A 175 4.20 -2.39 -18.48
CA ARG A 175 4.48 -3.45 -19.45
C ARG A 175 5.39 -4.48 -18.80
N ILE A 176 5.05 -5.75 -18.94
CA ILE A 176 5.93 -6.86 -18.58
C ILE A 176 6.34 -7.53 -19.88
N ARG A 177 7.62 -7.46 -20.22
CA ARG A 177 8.17 -7.94 -21.50
C ARG A 177 9.01 -9.18 -21.29
N SER A 178 8.75 -10.23 -22.05
CA SER A 178 9.56 -11.45 -22.07
C SER A 178 10.96 -11.17 -22.60
N LEU A 179 11.96 -11.73 -21.93
CA LEU A 179 13.37 -11.72 -22.30
C LEU A 179 13.84 -13.08 -22.83
N SER A 180 12.94 -14.06 -22.97
CA SER A 180 13.25 -15.39 -23.49
C SER A 180 12.18 -15.90 -24.44
N SER A 181 12.48 -16.99 -25.14
CA SER A 181 11.53 -17.67 -26.03
C SER A 181 10.54 -18.59 -25.28
N VAL A 182 10.54 -18.59 -23.95
CA VAL A 182 9.54 -19.29 -23.14
C VAL A 182 8.27 -18.43 -23.05
N PRO A 183 7.06 -19.04 -23.10
CA PRO A 183 5.81 -18.33 -22.84
C PRO A 183 5.88 -17.45 -21.59
N LEU A 184 5.47 -16.19 -21.71
CA LEU A 184 5.36 -15.31 -20.56
C LEU A 184 4.08 -15.68 -19.79
N GLN A 185 4.26 -16.29 -18.62
CA GLN A 185 3.17 -16.66 -17.74
C GLN A 185 3.14 -15.77 -16.50
N LEU A 186 1.97 -15.18 -16.24
CA LEU A 186 1.74 -14.25 -15.13
C LEU A 186 0.42 -14.61 -14.46
N CYS A 187 0.42 -14.92 -13.17
CA CYS A 187 -0.78 -15.36 -12.47
C CYS A 187 -1.49 -14.23 -11.73
N GLU A 188 -0.74 -13.23 -11.26
CA GLU A 188 -1.35 -12.01 -10.73
C GLU A 188 -0.37 -10.85 -10.90
N VAL A 189 -0.86 -9.68 -11.32
CA VAL A 189 -0.08 -8.47 -11.48
C VAL A 189 -0.75 -7.35 -10.70
N VAL A 190 -0.05 -6.85 -9.70
CA VAL A 190 -0.54 -5.78 -8.82
C VAL A 190 0.38 -4.57 -8.95
N ALA A 191 -0.18 -3.41 -9.26
CA ALA A 191 0.54 -2.15 -9.27
C ALA A 191 0.15 -1.30 -8.06
N HIS A 192 1.09 -0.55 -7.49
CA HIS A 192 0.81 0.46 -6.48
C HIS A 192 1.26 1.83 -6.93
N THR A 193 0.31 2.76 -6.99
CA THR A 193 0.55 4.14 -7.41
C THR A 193 0.18 5.13 -6.31
N LEU A 194 1.02 6.15 -6.12
CA LEU A 194 0.68 7.33 -5.33
C LEU A 194 0.00 8.35 -6.23
N THR A 195 -1.17 8.81 -5.82
CA THR A 195 -1.96 9.82 -6.52
C THR A 195 -1.98 11.10 -5.73
N THR A 196 -1.64 12.23 -6.35
CA THR A 196 -1.61 13.52 -5.65
C THR A 196 -3.02 14.02 -5.34
N PRO A 197 -3.27 14.60 -4.14
CA PRO A 197 -2.32 14.79 -3.05
C PRO A 197 -2.17 13.54 -2.17
N THR A 198 -0.95 13.31 -1.67
CA THR A 198 -0.66 12.28 -0.66
C THR A 198 0.00 12.88 0.57
N CYS A 199 -0.38 12.42 1.75
CA CYS A 199 0.16 12.84 3.02
C CYS A 199 0.70 11.65 3.82
N VAL A 200 1.50 11.96 4.84
CA VAL A 200 1.99 11.02 5.85
C VAL A 200 1.37 11.39 7.21
N ASP A 201 1.82 10.74 8.29
CA ASP A 201 1.43 11.01 9.67
C ASP A 201 1.29 12.53 9.95
N PRO A 202 0.10 13.02 10.37
CA PRO A 202 -0.11 14.42 10.69
C PRO A 202 0.57 14.88 11.99
N HIS A 203 1.08 13.95 12.81
CA HIS A 203 1.66 14.20 14.13
C HIS A 203 0.71 14.96 15.08
N VAL A 204 -0.60 14.64 15.00
CA VAL A 204 -1.63 15.26 15.84
C VAL A 204 -1.93 14.32 17.01
N ARG A 205 -1.64 14.78 18.22
CA ARG A 205 -2.00 14.06 19.44
C ARG A 205 -3.49 14.24 19.74
N ILE A 206 -4.20 13.13 19.96
CA ILE A 206 -5.61 13.09 20.35
C ILE A 206 -5.70 12.48 21.74
N GLU A 207 -6.26 13.21 22.71
CA GLU A 207 -6.55 12.64 24.02
C GLU A 207 -7.77 11.70 23.94
N ASN A 208 -7.65 10.51 24.53
CA ASN A 208 -8.70 9.47 24.56
C ASN A 208 -9.19 9.07 23.15
N GLY A 209 -8.26 9.02 22.20
CA GLY A 209 -8.51 8.62 20.84
C GLY A 209 -7.24 8.56 20.00
N ARG A 210 -7.43 8.17 18.76
CA ARG A 210 -6.37 7.84 17.79
C ARG A 210 -6.85 8.14 16.38
N LEU A 211 -5.92 8.32 15.46
CA LEU A 211 -6.19 8.49 14.05
C LEU A 211 -5.98 7.17 13.30
N GLN A 212 -6.94 6.87 12.43
CA GLN A 212 -6.82 5.86 11.39
C GLN A 212 -6.41 6.53 10.08
N LEU A 213 -5.28 6.12 9.49
CA LEU A 213 -4.62 6.84 8.40
C LEU A 213 -4.66 6.09 7.07
N ASN A 214 -5.00 6.78 5.99
CA ASN A 214 -4.57 6.44 4.63
C ASN A 214 -3.84 7.65 4.01
N ARG A 215 -3.35 7.53 2.77
CA ARG A 215 -2.61 8.62 2.09
C ARG A 215 -3.40 9.93 1.94
N LYS A 216 -4.73 9.90 2.03
CA LYS A 216 -5.63 11.04 1.73
C LYS A 216 -6.39 11.55 2.95
N THR A 217 -6.57 10.73 3.99
CA THR A 217 -7.39 11.05 5.15
C THR A 217 -6.80 10.52 6.45
N ALA A 218 -6.95 11.29 7.52
CA ALA A 218 -6.73 10.85 8.90
C ALA A 218 -8.06 10.92 9.67
N SER A 219 -8.67 9.77 9.95
CA SER A 219 -10.01 9.66 10.55
C SER A 219 -9.93 9.44 12.05
N LEU A 220 -10.68 10.22 12.82
CA LEU A 220 -10.74 10.16 14.28
C LEU A 220 -11.49 8.92 14.76
N VAL A 221 -10.84 8.16 15.64
CA VAL A 221 -11.40 7.05 16.39
C VAL A 221 -11.21 7.32 17.88
N CYS A 222 -12.32 7.50 18.60
CA CYS A 222 -12.29 7.74 20.04
C CYS A 222 -12.35 6.44 20.82
N ASP A 223 -11.74 6.44 21.99
CA ASP A 223 -11.78 5.30 22.90
C ASP A 223 -13.18 5.09 23.47
N THR A 224 -13.37 3.90 24.06
CA THR A 224 -14.65 3.51 24.66
C THR A 224 -15.07 4.51 25.73
N GLY A 225 -16.31 5.01 25.63
CA GLY A 225 -16.84 6.02 26.56
C GLY A 225 -16.72 7.46 26.07
N TYR A 226 -16.02 7.70 24.95
CA TYR A 226 -15.89 9.00 24.32
C TYR A 226 -16.67 9.09 23.00
N SER A 227 -16.95 10.31 22.57
CA SER A 227 -17.66 10.65 21.32
C SER A 227 -16.80 11.58 20.47
N ARG A 228 -16.84 11.38 19.15
CA ARG A 228 -16.07 12.19 18.18
C ARG A 228 -16.55 13.64 18.16
N SER A 229 -15.63 14.58 18.00
CA SER A 229 -15.92 15.99 17.66
C SER A 229 -16.70 16.12 16.34
N PRO A 230 -17.37 17.27 16.08
CA PRO A 230 -18.09 17.50 14.83
C PRO A 230 -17.20 17.33 13.58
N ALA A 231 -15.96 17.82 13.64
CA ALA A 231 -14.93 17.44 12.69
C ALA A 231 -14.27 16.14 13.16
N ASN A 232 -14.32 15.11 12.33
CA ASN A 232 -13.83 13.78 12.68
C ASN A 232 -12.81 13.23 11.68
N ARG A 233 -12.30 14.08 10.77
CA ARG A 233 -11.35 13.67 9.74
C ARG A 233 -10.55 14.85 9.19
N LEU A 234 -9.23 14.69 9.11
CA LEU A 234 -8.35 15.54 8.31
C LEU A 234 -8.29 15.02 6.87
N GLU A 235 -8.22 15.92 5.90
CA GLU A 235 -8.12 15.61 4.48
C GLU A 235 -6.85 16.21 3.90
N CYS A 236 -6.11 15.42 3.13
CA CYS A 236 -4.89 15.85 2.47
C CYS A 236 -5.27 16.76 1.31
N VAL A 237 -4.93 18.04 1.41
CA VAL A 237 -5.32 19.08 0.42
C VAL A 237 -4.22 19.35 -0.59
N ARG A 238 -2.97 19.03 -0.23
CA ARG A 238 -1.79 19.13 -1.07
C ARG A 238 -0.77 18.13 -0.54
N THR A 239 0.13 17.63 -1.38
CA THR A 239 1.15 16.66 -0.93
C THR A 239 1.87 17.15 0.33
N GLY A 240 1.84 16.34 1.38
CA GLY A 240 2.39 16.65 2.70
C GLY A 240 1.62 17.69 3.52
N VAL A 241 0.42 18.12 3.09
CA VAL A 241 -0.37 19.16 3.77
C VAL A 241 -1.81 18.71 4.00
N TRP A 242 -2.13 18.56 5.28
CA TRP A 242 -3.48 18.34 5.80
C TRP A 242 -4.28 19.64 5.90
N ASN A 243 -5.60 19.57 5.73
CA ASN A 243 -6.48 20.68 6.08
C ASN A 243 -6.47 20.95 7.58
N ARG A 244 -6.79 22.19 7.97
CA ARG A 244 -6.84 22.58 9.38
C ARG A 244 -8.22 22.31 9.93
N LYS A 245 -8.37 21.22 10.68
CA LYS A 245 -9.57 20.94 11.50
C LYS A 245 -9.10 20.49 12.89
N SER A 246 -9.88 20.85 13.91
CA SER A 246 -9.64 20.40 15.29
C SER A 246 -10.41 19.11 15.55
N LEU A 247 -9.68 18.03 15.80
CA LEU A 247 -10.20 16.71 16.12
C LEU A 247 -10.00 16.48 17.61
N TYR A 248 -11.02 16.01 18.32
CA TYR A 248 -10.95 15.71 19.74
C TYR A 248 -12.06 14.74 20.15
N CYS A 249 -11.85 14.04 21.26
CA CYS A 249 -12.81 13.11 21.83
C CYS A 249 -13.45 13.72 23.08
N LEU A 250 -14.79 13.75 23.11
CA LEU A 250 -15.58 14.27 24.22
C LEU A 250 -16.08 13.12 25.09
N GLY A 251 -15.88 13.21 26.41
CA GLY A 251 -16.48 12.26 27.34
C GLY A 251 -18.01 12.25 27.20
N LYS A 252 -18.62 11.06 27.17
CA LYS A 252 -20.09 10.95 27.16
C LYS A 252 -20.62 11.42 28.51
N ILE A 253 -21.26 12.59 28.54
CA ILE A 253 -22.02 13.02 29.71
C ILE A 253 -23.24 12.09 29.81
N PHE A 254 -23.22 11.17 30.77
CA PHE A 254 -24.44 10.48 31.19
C PHE A 254 -25.32 11.53 31.87
N LEU A 255 -26.21 12.16 31.10
CA LEU A 255 -27.36 12.85 31.66
C LEU A 255 -28.20 11.78 32.33
N HIS A 256 -27.98 11.56 33.63
CA HIS A 256 -29.01 11.00 34.49
C HIS A 256 -30.22 11.93 34.35
N ARG A 257 -31.19 11.53 33.51
CA ARG A 257 -32.55 12.03 33.63
C ARG A 257 -32.98 11.68 35.04
N LYS A 258 -32.92 12.65 35.96
CA LYS A 258 -33.67 12.57 37.20
C LYS A 258 -35.13 12.39 36.78
N VAL A 259 -35.67 11.24 37.14
CA VAL A 259 -37.08 10.85 37.02
C VAL A 259 -37.93 11.86 37.78
#